data_AF-A0A7E6DI96-F1
#
_entry.id   AF-A0A7E6DI96-F1
#
_cell.length_a   1.000
_cell.length_b   1.000
_cell.length_c   1.000
_cell.angle_alpha   90.00
_cell.angle_beta   90.00
_cell.angle_gamma   90.00
#
_symmetry.space_group_name_H-M   'P 1'
#
loop_
_entity.id
_entity.type
_entity.pdbx_description
1 polymer ?
#
loop_
_entity_poly.entity_id
_entity_poly.type
_entity_poly.pdbx_seq_one_letter_code
_entity_poly.pdbx_strand_id
1 'polypeptide(L)'
;MPHDASHTEADDDRILYNLIVVRNQQARDSEEWQKLNYDIYTLRQMRRKVRNKWKRILEDLGFQKEADSLLSVTKLSTISDSENTRKAREMLLKLAEETTIFPAGWQLSERYLFVVDRLIALDAAEEFFKTACRTYPRKPGGPCLADDQKELHRLPSP
;
A
#
# COMPACT_ATOMS: atom_id res chain seq x y z
N MET A 1 21.39 13.88 10.80
CA MET A 1 20.37 12.82 10.67
C MET A 1 19.54 13.15 9.45
N PRO A 2 19.50 12.36 8.37
CA PRO A 2 18.64 12.69 7.25
C PRO A 2 17.21 12.35 7.67
N HIS A 3 16.48 13.40 8.00
CA HIS A 3 15.04 13.38 8.16
C HIS A 3 14.49 12.90 6.82
N ASP A 4 13.99 11.66 6.78
CA ASP A 4 13.28 11.13 5.61
C ASP A 4 11.96 11.93 5.51
N ALA A 5 12.03 13.10 4.86
CA ALA A 5 11.00 14.13 4.85
C ALA A 5 9.72 13.71 4.09
N SER A 6 9.56 12.41 3.79
CA SER A 6 8.39 11.85 3.12
C SER A 6 7.37 11.23 4.10
N HIS A 7 7.41 11.57 5.39
CA HIS A 7 6.55 10.96 6.40
C HIS A 7 5.35 11.84 6.76
N THR A 8 4.18 11.29 6.54
CA THR A 8 2.91 11.77 7.08
C THR A 8 2.09 10.64 7.62
N GLU A 9 1.48 10.93 8.77
CA GLU A 9 0.47 10.18 9.54
C GLU A 9 -0.66 9.59 8.66
N ALA A 10 -0.33 8.57 7.88
CA ALA A 10 -1.27 7.56 7.42
C ALA A 10 -1.21 6.36 8.37
N ASP A 11 -2.19 5.46 8.33
CA ASP A 11 -2.22 4.26 9.19
C ASP A 11 -0.92 3.45 9.14
N ASP A 12 -0.31 3.38 7.96
CA ASP A 12 1.01 2.81 7.75
C ASP A 12 2.07 3.48 8.65
N ASP A 13 2.13 4.81 8.69
CA ASP A 13 3.08 5.52 9.54
C ASP A 13 2.78 5.32 11.02
N ARG A 14 1.52 5.11 11.39
CA ARG A 14 1.10 4.71 12.74
C ARG A 14 1.64 3.33 13.11
N ILE A 15 1.54 2.34 12.23
CA ILE A 15 2.10 1.00 12.43
C ILE A 15 3.62 1.08 12.59
N LEU A 16 4.30 1.81 11.71
CA LEU A 16 5.77 1.96 11.77
C LEU A 16 6.21 2.70 13.05
N TYR A 17 5.50 3.75 13.43
CA TYR A 17 5.74 4.49 14.66
C TYR A 17 5.57 3.57 15.88
N ASN A 18 4.46 2.83 15.94
CA ASN A 18 4.19 1.89 17.04
C ASN A 18 5.31 0.84 17.17
N LEU A 19 5.75 0.24 16.07
CA LEU A 19 6.86 -0.72 16.07
C LEU A 19 8.16 -0.09 16.61
N ILE A 20 8.47 1.14 16.21
CA ILE A 20 9.66 1.87 16.69
C ILE A 20 9.56 2.17 18.19
N VAL A 21 8.39 2.60 18.66
CA VAL A 21 8.15 2.88 20.09
C VAL A 21 8.34 1.63 20.92
N VAL A 22 7.71 0.51 20.54
CA VAL A 22 7.84 -0.77 21.25
C VAL A 22 9.29 -1.24 21.23
N ARG A 23 9.98 -1.15 20.08
CA ARG A 23 11.40 -1.53 19.95
C ARG A 23 12.30 -0.73 20.87
N ASN A 24 12.03 0.56 21.08
CA ASN A 24 12.82 1.42 21.95
C ASN A 24 12.64 1.09 23.44
N GLN A 25 11.59 0.36 23.81
CA GLN A 25 11.36 -0.11 25.18
C GLN A 25 12.05 -1.45 25.47
N GLN A 26 12.48 -2.19 24.43
CA GLN A 26 13.17 -3.48 24.58
C GLN A 26 14.66 -3.31 24.84
N ALA A 27 15.26 -4.26 25.56
CA ALA A 27 16.71 -4.35 25.72
C ALA A 27 17.38 -4.71 24.37
N ARG A 28 18.48 -4.04 24.01
CA ARG A 28 19.07 -4.13 22.65
C ARG A 28 19.61 -5.51 22.27
N ASP A 29 19.89 -6.32 23.27
CA ASP A 29 20.40 -7.68 23.18
C ASP A 29 19.29 -8.73 23.20
N SER A 30 18.02 -8.32 23.39
CA SER A 30 16.89 -9.25 23.41
C SER A 30 16.51 -9.73 22.00
N GLU A 31 15.99 -10.95 21.93
CA GLU A 31 15.46 -11.52 20.69
C GLU A 31 14.29 -10.70 20.15
N GLU A 32 13.44 -10.18 21.04
CA GLU A 32 12.32 -9.31 20.69
C GLU A 32 12.78 -8.00 20.05
N TRP A 33 13.87 -7.40 20.56
CA TRP A 33 14.45 -6.21 19.95
C TRP A 33 14.96 -6.50 18.54
N GLN A 34 15.65 -7.62 18.35
CA GLN A 34 16.16 -8.04 17.04
C GLN A 34 15.02 -8.29 16.04
N LYS A 35 13.96 -8.99 16.48
CA LYS A 35 12.75 -9.23 15.69
C LYS A 35 12.08 -7.93 15.28
N LEU A 36 11.84 -7.02 16.23
CA LEU A 36 11.23 -5.71 15.93
C LEU A 36 12.08 -4.89 14.96
N ASN A 37 13.41 -4.93 15.09
CA ASN A 37 14.31 -4.26 14.17
C ASN A 37 14.23 -4.83 12.75
N TYR A 38 14.13 -6.16 12.62
CA TYR A 38 13.91 -6.83 11.35
C TYR A 38 12.55 -6.49 10.73
N ASP A 39 11.49 -6.47 11.53
CA ASP A 39 10.13 -6.13 11.08
C ASP A 39 10.05 -4.68 10.58
N ILE A 40 10.65 -3.74 11.33
CA ILE A 40 10.76 -2.33 10.93
C ILE A 40 11.51 -2.20 9.59
N TYR A 41 12.62 -2.93 9.45
CA TYR A 41 13.39 -2.92 8.21
C TYR A 41 12.56 -3.45 7.04
N THR A 42 11.92 -4.61 7.21
CA THR A 42 11.09 -5.25 6.19
C THR A 42 9.94 -4.33 5.77
N LEU A 43 9.24 -3.72 6.73
CA LEU A 43 8.16 -2.78 6.46
C LEU A 43 8.64 -1.58 5.63
N ARG A 44 9.78 -0.98 5.98
CA ARG A 44 10.38 0.14 5.22
C ARG A 44 10.73 -0.28 3.79
N GLN A 45 11.29 -1.47 3.61
CA GLN A 45 11.64 -1.99 2.29
C GLN A 45 10.40 -2.22 1.42
N MET A 46 9.34 -2.78 1.99
CA MET A 46 8.09 -3.00 1.26
C MET A 46 7.47 -1.68 0.83
N ARG A 47 7.43 -0.66 1.70
CA ARG A 47 6.97 0.69 1.33
C ARG A 47 7.77 1.31 0.21
N ARG A 48 9.10 1.22 0.26
CA ARG A 48 9.97 1.71 -0.81
C ARG A 48 9.69 1.01 -2.12
N LYS A 49 9.51 -0.31 -2.10
CA LYS A 49 9.15 -1.09 -3.30
C LYS A 49 7.82 -0.63 -3.90
N VAL A 50 6.77 -0.47 -3.09
CA VAL A 50 5.48 0.01 -3.59
C VAL A 50 5.61 1.42 -4.16
N ARG A 51 6.22 2.36 -3.42
CA ARG A 51 6.46 3.73 -3.90
C ARG A 51 7.23 3.76 -5.22
N ASN A 52 8.27 2.95 -5.36
CA ASN A 52 9.06 2.89 -6.59
C ASN A 52 8.26 2.36 -7.78
N LYS A 53 7.37 1.37 -7.57
CA LYS A 53 6.47 0.90 -8.63
C LYS A 53 5.51 2.00 -9.08
N TRP A 54 4.92 2.73 -8.13
CA TRP A 54 4.05 3.86 -8.45
C TRP A 54 4.80 4.96 -9.19
N LYS A 55 6.02 5.30 -8.73
CA LYS A 55 6.88 6.31 -9.36
C LYS A 55 7.16 5.94 -10.82
N ARG A 56 7.51 4.68 -11.08
CA ARG A 56 7.74 4.19 -12.44
C ARG A 56 6.52 4.35 -13.34
N ILE A 57 5.33 4.01 -12.84
CA ILE A 57 4.09 4.18 -13.60
C ILE A 57 3.84 5.67 -13.91
N LEU A 58 4.04 6.55 -12.92
CA LEU A 58 3.90 8.00 -13.13
C LEU A 58 4.92 8.53 -14.15
N GLU A 59 6.15 8.04 -14.12
CA GLU A 59 7.19 8.38 -15.10
C GLU A 59 6.82 7.91 -16.51
N ASP A 60 6.25 6.71 -16.65
CA ASP A 60 5.78 6.16 -17.92
C ASP A 60 4.60 6.98 -18.50
N LEU A 61 3.80 7.62 -17.65
CA LEU A 61 2.70 8.52 -18.05
C LEU A 61 3.15 9.95 -18.38
N GLY A 62 4.42 10.30 -18.16
CA GLY A 62 4.92 11.66 -18.43
C GLY A 62 5.08 12.57 -17.21
N PHE A 63 4.91 12.07 -15.99
CA PHE A 63 5.07 12.86 -14.76
C PHE A 63 6.48 12.77 -14.18
N GLN A 64 7.54 12.76 -15.00
CA GLN A 64 8.89 12.48 -14.49
C GLN A 64 9.39 13.51 -13.47
N LYS A 65 8.96 14.77 -13.58
CA LYS A 65 9.37 15.85 -12.66
C LYS A 65 8.46 15.93 -11.42
N GLU A 66 7.21 15.53 -11.58
CA GLU A 66 6.16 15.66 -10.58
C GLU A 66 5.93 14.36 -9.78
N ALA A 67 6.45 13.22 -10.23
CA ALA A 67 6.18 11.91 -9.63
C ALA A 67 6.45 11.88 -8.11
N ASP A 68 7.56 12.46 -7.66
CA ASP A 68 7.86 12.53 -6.23
C ASP A 68 6.91 13.46 -5.45
N SER A 69 6.42 14.52 -6.10
CA SER A 69 5.42 15.43 -5.52
C SER A 69 4.04 14.76 -5.42
N LEU A 70 3.63 14.05 -6.47
CA LEU A 70 2.37 13.31 -6.51
C LEU A 70 2.31 12.20 -5.46
N LEU A 71 3.44 11.52 -5.23
CA LEU A 71 3.57 10.48 -4.21
C LEU A 71 3.80 11.03 -2.80
N SER A 72 4.10 12.32 -2.67
CA SER A 72 4.26 12.98 -1.38
C SER A 72 2.89 13.28 -0.79
N VAL A 73 2.58 12.61 0.32
CA VAL A 73 1.44 12.98 1.17
C VAL A 73 1.99 13.83 2.30
N THR A 74 1.40 15.02 2.50
CA THR A 74 1.67 15.96 3.60
C THR A 74 0.41 16.12 4.48
N LYS A 75 0.54 16.66 5.71
CA LYS A 75 -0.63 16.87 6.61
C LYS A 75 -1.70 17.80 6.03
N LEU A 76 -1.34 18.55 4.98
CA LEU A 76 -2.22 19.44 4.23
C LEU A 76 -2.84 18.76 3.00
N SER A 77 -2.62 17.46 2.81
CA SER A 77 -3.23 16.71 1.72
C SER A 77 -4.73 16.61 2.00
N THR A 78 -5.50 17.39 1.26
CA THR A 78 -6.96 17.35 1.31
C THR A 78 -7.48 16.44 0.22
N ILE A 79 -8.52 15.68 0.55
CA ILE A 79 -9.31 14.97 -0.44
C ILE A 79 -10.21 16.00 -1.12
N SER A 80 -10.24 15.98 -2.45
CA SER A 80 -10.93 16.97 -3.26
C SER A 80 -12.43 17.02 -2.95
N ASP A 81 -13.14 15.90 -3.09
CA ASP A 81 -14.58 15.77 -2.86
C ASP A 81 -14.96 14.34 -2.44
N SER A 82 -16.13 14.18 -1.80
CA SER A 82 -16.64 12.87 -1.34
C SER A 82 -16.85 11.87 -2.49
N GLU A 83 -17.25 12.35 -3.67
CA GLU A 83 -17.38 11.53 -4.88
C GLU A 83 -16.02 11.03 -5.38
N ASN A 84 -15.00 11.89 -5.41
CA ASN A 84 -13.65 11.51 -5.80
C ASN A 84 -13.05 10.53 -4.79
N THR A 85 -13.39 10.67 -3.51
CA THR A 85 -12.98 9.71 -2.47
C THR A 85 -13.52 8.31 -2.74
N ARG A 86 -14.81 8.21 -3.12
CA ARG A 86 -15.43 6.91 -3.44
C ARG A 86 -14.76 6.28 -4.65
N LYS A 87 -14.58 7.05 -5.72
CA LYS A 87 -13.88 6.60 -6.94
C LYS A 87 -12.45 6.18 -6.65
N ALA A 88 -11.74 6.93 -5.80
CA ALA A 88 -10.36 6.64 -5.41
C ALA A 88 -10.27 5.32 -4.63
N ARG A 89 -11.21 5.05 -3.72
CA ARG A 89 -11.29 3.76 -3.02
C ARG A 89 -11.53 2.60 -3.97
N GLU A 90 -12.51 2.74 -4.87
CA GLU A 90 -12.82 1.70 -5.86
C GLU A 90 -11.64 1.39 -6.77
N MET A 91 -10.95 2.43 -7.26
CA MET A 91 -9.77 2.25 -8.09
C MET A 91 -8.60 1.63 -7.33
N LEU A 92 -8.39 2.03 -6.07
CA LEU A 92 -7.34 1.46 -5.23
C LEU A 92 -7.57 -0.04 -4.95
N LEU A 93 -8.83 -0.44 -4.75
CA LEU A 93 -9.22 -1.85 -4.61
C LEU A 93 -8.93 -2.63 -5.91
N LYS A 94 -9.36 -2.11 -7.06
CA LYS A 94 -9.06 -2.71 -8.36
C LYS A 94 -7.56 -2.85 -8.61
N LEU A 95 -6.76 -1.82 -8.26
CA LEU A 95 -5.30 -1.89 -8.36
C LEU A 95 -4.72 -3.04 -7.53
N ALA A 96 -5.20 -3.25 -6.31
CA ALA A 96 -4.75 -4.35 -5.47
C ALA A 96 -5.20 -5.73 -5.98
N GLU A 97 -6.37 -5.80 -6.61
CA GLU A 97 -6.90 -7.05 -7.15
C GLU A 97 -6.22 -7.46 -8.46
N GLU A 98 -6.00 -6.51 -9.37
CA GLU A 98 -5.54 -6.77 -10.74
C GLU A 98 -4.04 -6.63 -10.95
N THR A 99 -3.33 -6.03 -9.98
CA THR A 99 -1.88 -5.79 -10.10
C THR A 99 -1.08 -6.43 -8.98
N THR A 100 0.21 -6.62 -9.23
CA THR A 100 1.18 -7.05 -8.21
C THR A 100 1.89 -5.87 -7.54
N ILE A 101 1.33 -4.66 -7.66
CA ILE A 101 1.90 -3.45 -7.04
C ILE A 101 1.98 -3.65 -5.53
N PHE A 102 0.86 -4.06 -4.94
CA PHE A 102 0.75 -4.35 -3.52
C PHE A 102 1.19 -5.78 -3.20
N PRO A 103 1.97 -5.98 -2.12
CA PRO A 103 2.26 -7.30 -1.59
C PRO A 103 1.01 -8.04 -1.13
N ALA A 104 1.06 -9.37 -1.07
CA ALA A 104 -0.02 -10.17 -0.49
C ALA A 104 -0.23 -9.81 1.00
N GLY A 105 -1.49 -9.69 1.42
CA GLY A 105 -1.85 -9.30 2.78
C GLY A 105 -1.58 -7.84 3.14
N TRP A 106 -1.22 -7.00 2.16
CA TRP A 106 -1.03 -5.57 2.39
C TRP A 106 -2.37 -4.87 2.63
N GLN A 107 -2.52 -4.19 3.76
CA GLN A 107 -3.70 -3.36 4.03
C GLN A 107 -3.61 -2.06 3.23
N LEU A 108 -4.68 -1.72 2.52
CA LEU A 108 -4.77 -0.50 1.72
C LEU A 108 -4.78 0.73 2.64
N SER A 109 -3.62 1.37 2.77
CA SER A 109 -3.45 2.56 3.60
C SER A 109 -4.09 3.80 2.96
N GLU A 110 -4.64 4.69 3.80
CA GLU A 110 -5.16 6.01 3.41
C GLU A 110 -4.16 6.83 2.58
N ARG A 111 -2.85 6.63 2.75
CA ARG A 111 -1.83 7.28 1.93
C ARG A 111 -2.09 7.12 0.44
N TYR A 112 -2.37 5.89 0.00
CA TYR A 112 -2.57 5.62 -1.42
C TYR A 112 -3.89 6.19 -1.91
N LEU A 113 -4.88 6.34 -1.02
CA LEU A 113 -6.14 7.00 -1.34
C LEU A 113 -5.92 8.46 -1.76
N PHE A 114 -5.10 9.22 -1.01
CA PHE A 114 -4.77 10.60 -1.39
C PHE A 114 -4.06 10.70 -2.73
N VAL A 115 -3.17 9.75 -3.04
CA VAL A 115 -2.47 9.74 -4.33
C VAL A 115 -3.45 9.47 -5.47
N VAL A 116 -4.34 8.49 -5.32
CA VAL A 116 -5.37 8.19 -6.34
C VAL A 116 -6.36 9.33 -6.48
N ASP A 117 -6.79 9.97 -5.40
CA ASP A 117 -7.68 11.14 -5.44
C ASP A 117 -7.08 12.27 -6.28
N ARG A 118 -5.79 12.56 -6.09
CA ARG A 118 -5.08 13.55 -6.92
C ARG A 118 -4.98 13.13 -8.37
N LEU A 119 -4.74 11.85 -8.66
CA LEU A 119 -4.75 11.35 -10.03
C LEU A 119 -6.12 11.48 -10.69
N ILE A 120 -7.21 11.36 -9.93
CA ILE A 120 -8.58 11.59 -10.42
C ILE A 120 -8.77 13.06 -10.73
N ALA A 121 -8.34 13.95 -9.84
CA ALA A 121 -8.41 15.40 -10.06
C ALA A 121 -7.60 15.87 -11.28
N LEU A 122 -6.55 15.13 -11.64
CA LEU A 122 -5.71 15.37 -12.83
C LEU A 122 -6.18 14.61 -14.08
N ASP A 123 -7.31 13.89 -14.02
CA ASP A 123 -7.83 13.02 -15.10
C ASP A 123 -6.80 11.97 -15.60
N ALA A 124 -5.88 11.57 -14.72
CA ALA A 124 -4.80 10.63 -15.02
C ALA A 124 -5.02 9.24 -14.41
N ALA A 125 -6.07 9.08 -13.61
CA ALA A 125 -6.31 7.89 -12.81
C ALA A 125 -6.57 6.62 -13.66
N GLU A 126 -7.34 6.75 -14.75
CA GLU A 126 -7.61 5.63 -15.64
C GLU A 126 -6.37 5.18 -16.42
N GLU A 127 -5.58 6.13 -16.92
CA GLU A 127 -4.33 5.81 -17.62
C GLU A 127 -3.28 5.23 -16.67
N PHE A 128 -3.25 5.71 -15.42
CA PHE A 128 -2.47 5.08 -14.36
C PHE A 128 -2.87 3.63 -14.13
N PHE A 129 -4.17 3.35 -14.04
CA PHE A 129 -4.66 1.99 -13.88
C PHE A 129 -4.28 1.08 -15.06
N LYS A 130 -4.51 1.53 -16.31
CA LYS A 130 -4.15 0.76 -17.51
C LYS A 130 -2.65 0.46 -17.56
N THR A 131 -1.82 1.44 -17.23
CA THR A 131 -0.37 1.29 -17.20
C THR A 131 0.06 0.35 -16.07
N ALA A 132 -0.54 0.47 -14.90
CA ALA A 132 -0.31 -0.43 -13.77
C ALA A 132 -0.61 -1.90 -14.13
N CYS A 133 -1.73 -2.17 -14.79
CA CYS A 133 -2.10 -3.53 -15.22
C CYS A 133 -1.16 -4.09 -16.30
N ARG A 134 -0.63 -3.24 -17.19
CA ARG A 134 0.35 -3.64 -18.21
C ARG A 134 1.74 -3.91 -17.61
N THR A 135 2.19 -3.06 -16.69
CA THR A 135 3.54 -3.11 -16.12
C THR A 135 3.65 -4.13 -14.98
N TYR A 136 2.60 -4.32 -14.20
CA TYR A 136 2.58 -5.21 -13.04
C TYR A 136 1.34 -6.13 -13.02
N PRO A 137 1.08 -6.90 -14.10
CA PRO A 137 -0.11 -7.74 -14.18
C PRO A 137 -0.13 -8.78 -13.04
N ARG A 138 -1.27 -8.93 -12.38
CA ARG A 138 -1.55 -10.12 -11.60
C ARG A 138 -2.02 -11.19 -12.59
N LYS A 139 -1.35 -12.35 -12.62
CA LYS A 139 -1.64 -13.40 -13.61
C LYS A 139 -3.15 -13.69 -13.66
N PRO A 140 -3.77 -13.80 -14.85
CA PRO A 140 -5.15 -14.23 -14.97
C PRO A 140 -5.23 -15.72 -14.62
N GLY A 141 -5.48 -16.05 -13.34
CA GLY A 141 -5.52 -17.44 -12.90
C GLY A 141 -5.47 -17.68 -11.39
N GLY A 142 -6.23 -16.91 -10.59
CA GLY A 142 -6.38 -17.29 -9.17
C GLY A 142 -7.37 -16.42 -8.41
N PRO A 143 -8.58 -16.92 -8.09
CA PRO A 143 -9.32 -16.41 -6.95
C PRO A 143 -8.64 -16.97 -5.69
N CYS A 144 -7.91 -16.13 -4.96
CA CYS A 144 -7.64 -16.42 -3.54
C CYS A 144 -8.82 -15.87 -2.72
N LEU A 145 -9.96 -16.54 -2.84
CA LEU A 145 -10.96 -16.56 -1.78
C LEU A 145 -10.69 -17.82 -0.96
N ALA A 146 -9.76 -17.72 -0.02
CA ALA A 146 -9.78 -18.57 1.14
C ALA A 146 -10.62 -17.82 2.18
N ASP A 147 -11.87 -18.25 2.40
CA ASP A 147 -12.25 -18.74 3.73
C ASP A 147 -13.62 -19.44 3.75
N ASP A 148 -13.67 -20.45 4.61
CA ASP A 148 -14.84 -21.14 5.20
C ASP A 148 -15.73 -22.06 4.34
N GLN A 149 -15.19 -23.22 3.97
CA GLN A 149 -16.00 -24.46 4.04
C GLN A 149 -15.69 -25.17 5.37
N LYS A 150 -16.61 -25.00 6.33
CA LYS A 150 -16.74 -25.91 7.46
C LYS A 150 -16.93 -27.33 6.93
N GLU A 151 -15.88 -28.15 7.05
CA GLU A 151 -16.01 -29.60 7.10
C GLU A 151 -16.86 -29.98 8.32
N LEU A 152 -18.15 -30.19 8.08
CA LEU A 152 -18.96 -31.02 8.98
C LEU A 152 -18.90 -32.44 8.43
N HIS A 153 -17.94 -33.18 8.98
CA HIS A 153 -17.86 -34.63 8.95
C HIS A 153 -19.25 -35.25 9.06
N ARG A 154 -19.73 -35.87 7.97
CA ARG A 154 -20.74 -36.93 8.07
C ARG A 154 -20.01 -38.26 8.03
N LEU A 155 -19.72 -38.80 9.20
CA LEU A 155 -19.49 -40.23 9.35
C LEU A 155 -20.84 -40.95 9.22
N PRO A 156 -20.94 -42.05 8.45
CA PRO A 156 -22.08 -42.95 8.57
C PRO A 156 -21.73 -44.08 9.54
N SER A 157 -22.58 -44.31 10.54
CA SER A 157 -22.68 -45.60 11.26
C SER A 157 -24.00 -45.62 12.04
N PRO A 158 -24.59 -46.80 12.33
CA PRO A 158 -24.27 -48.16 11.89
C PRO A 158 -25.26 -48.73 10.86
#